data_AF-A0AAV2QAT4-F1
#
_entry.id   AF-A0AAV2QAT4-F1
#
_cell.length_a   1.000
_cell.length_b   1.000
_cell.length_c   1.000
_cell.angle_alpha   90.00
_cell.angle_beta   90.00
_cell.angle_gamma   90.00
#
_symmetry.space_group_name_H-M   'P 1'
#
loop_
_entity.id
_entity.type
_entity.pdbx_description
1 polymer ?
#
loop_
_entity_poly.entity_id
_entity_poly.type
_entity_poly.pdbx_seq_one_letter_code
_entity_poly.pdbx_strand_id
1 'polypeptide(L)'
;RNFFKQKELQYLMSTEFDPLSDLEQKRLPVRMLTVRNPLDRLVSCYMEKFAGGDTTRVHGSFHRSIIRANRLHYQRDEIRSFSFKEFLVLITKGKDKHWAPYYQKCSLCKINYDYILHLDTFGDDLKYIYLRAGIDITDEDQFHTQRNNSTEKIKIVRKPFLEYFENMPKELLRKVYKIYRRDFILFGYEFPDFLLNFDDNLIL
;
A
#
# COMPACT_ATOMS: atom_id res chain seq x y z
N ARG A 1 -5.08 15.98 6.10
CA ARG A 1 -4.89 15.28 7.40
C ARG A 1 -5.82 14.08 7.34
N ASN A 2 -5.32 12.92 6.91
CA ASN A 2 -6.17 11.80 6.47
C ASN A 2 -6.08 10.66 7.48
N PHE A 3 -6.70 10.84 8.63
CA PHE A 3 -6.99 9.74 9.56
C PHE A 3 -8.33 9.13 9.16
N PHE A 4 -8.38 7.81 9.00
CA PHE A 4 -9.64 7.09 8.86
C PHE A 4 -9.62 5.89 9.80
N LYS A 5 -10.53 5.84 10.78
CA LYS A 5 -10.88 4.62 11.50
C LYS A 5 -12.15 4.04 10.89
N GLN A 6 -12.23 2.72 10.81
CA GLN A 6 -13.36 1.97 10.23
C GLN A 6 -14.72 2.20 10.93
N LYS A 7 -14.77 2.91 12.06
CA LYS A 7 -16.01 3.35 12.73
C LYS A 7 -16.53 4.74 12.29
N GLU A 8 -15.83 5.47 11.41
CA GLU A 8 -16.18 6.87 11.09
C GLU A 8 -17.27 7.02 10.01
N LEU A 9 -17.72 5.96 9.35
CA LEU A 9 -18.79 6.05 8.35
C LEU A 9 -20.20 6.29 8.93
N GLN A 10 -20.35 6.37 10.26
CA GLN A 10 -21.65 6.65 10.90
C GLN A 10 -21.62 7.75 11.96
N TYR A 11 -20.47 8.38 12.24
CA TYR A 11 -20.29 9.18 13.46
C TYR A 11 -19.76 10.61 13.22
N LEU A 12 -19.88 11.11 11.98
CA LEU A 12 -19.51 12.49 11.61
C LEU A 12 -20.48 13.58 12.15
N MET A 13 -21.30 13.29 13.18
CA MET A 13 -22.24 14.26 13.75
C MET A 13 -22.24 14.37 15.29
N SER A 14 -21.28 13.79 16.02
CA SER A 14 -21.21 14.02 17.47
C SER A 14 -19.78 14.18 17.98
N THR A 15 -19.56 15.30 18.65
CA THR A 15 -18.32 15.90 19.12
C THR A 15 -17.72 15.25 20.38
N GLU A 16 -18.00 14.00 20.68
CA GLU A 16 -17.59 13.38 21.96
C GLU A 16 -17.02 11.96 21.76
N PHE A 17 -15.76 11.88 21.35
CA PHE A 17 -14.99 10.64 21.51
C PHE A 17 -13.61 10.97 22.08
N ASP A 18 -13.36 10.50 23.31
CA ASP A 18 -12.06 10.56 23.97
C ASP A 18 -11.36 9.18 23.91
N PRO A 19 -10.29 9.03 23.10
CA PRO A 19 -9.55 7.78 22.99
C PRO A 19 -8.85 7.31 24.28
N LEU A 20 -8.65 8.20 25.28
CA LEU A 20 -7.90 7.87 26.50
C LEU A 20 -8.73 7.03 27.47
N SER A 21 -10.02 7.35 27.64
CA SER A 21 -10.88 6.57 28.53
C SER A 21 -10.97 5.10 28.10
N ASP A 22 -10.95 4.84 26.80
CA ASP A 22 -11.02 3.49 26.22
C ASP A 22 -9.69 2.73 26.29
N LEU A 23 -8.53 3.41 26.25
CA LEU A 23 -7.22 2.77 26.34
C LEU A 23 -6.79 2.50 27.77
N GLU A 24 -7.05 3.44 28.68
CA GLU A 24 -6.78 3.25 30.11
C GLU A 24 -7.67 2.15 30.72
N GLN A 25 -8.89 1.96 30.20
CA GLN A 25 -9.78 0.88 30.62
C GLN A 25 -9.62 -0.43 29.82
N LYS A 26 -8.91 -0.42 28.69
CA LYS A 26 -8.78 -1.62 27.85
C LYS A 26 -7.81 -2.63 28.46
N ARG A 27 -8.38 -3.70 29.01
CA ARG A 27 -7.67 -4.95 29.34
C ARG A 27 -7.32 -5.81 28.13
N LEU A 28 -7.52 -5.31 26.90
CA LEU A 28 -7.35 -6.06 25.65
C LEU A 28 -6.22 -5.46 24.80
N PRO A 29 -5.56 -6.27 23.95
CA PRO A 29 -4.47 -5.79 23.11
C PRO A 29 -4.92 -4.69 22.15
N VAL A 30 -4.09 -3.66 21.99
CA VAL A 30 -4.26 -2.61 20.97
C VAL A 30 -4.08 -3.23 19.59
N ARG A 31 -5.05 -3.00 18.69
CA ARG A 31 -5.04 -3.56 17.33
C ARG A 31 -4.74 -2.48 16.31
N MET A 32 -3.64 -2.62 15.59
CA MET A 32 -3.20 -1.66 14.59
C MET A 32 -3.22 -2.30 13.19
N LEU A 33 -3.57 -1.50 12.18
CA LEU A 33 -3.46 -1.85 10.77
C LEU A 33 -2.53 -0.85 10.09
N THR A 34 -1.50 -1.32 9.41
CA THR A 34 -0.67 -0.48 8.55
C THR A 34 -1.15 -0.56 7.11
N VAL A 35 -1.30 0.60 6.46
CA VAL A 35 -1.76 0.73 5.08
C VAL A 35 -0.78 1.55 4.26
N ARG A 36 -0.84 1.41 2.94
CA ARG A 36 0.04 2.11 2.01
C ARG A 36 -0.77 2.57 0.81
N ASN A 37 -0.40 3.72 0.24
CA ASN A 37 -0.98 4.18 -1.01
C ASN A 37 -0.96 3.03 -2.04
N PRO A 38 -2.10 2.73 -2.70
CA PRO A 38 -2.17 1.56 -3.56
C PRO A 38 -1.16 1.55 -4.71
N LEU A 39 -0.80 2.70 -5.28
CA LEU A 39 0.20 2.78 -6.35
C LEU A 39 1.63 2.64 -5.83
N ASP A 40 1.95 3.27 -4.69
CA ASP A 40 3.25 3.09 -4.04
C ASP A 40 3.50 1.63 -3.69
N ARG A 41 2.46 0.92 -3.25
CA ARG A 41 2.54 -0.51 -2.98
C ARG A 41 2.88 -1.31 -4.24
N LEU A 42 2.31 -0.96 -5.39
CA LEU A 42 2.63 -1.62 -6.67
C LEU A 42 4.08 -1.39 -7.06
N VAL A 43 4.56 -0.14 -6.99
CA VAL A 43 5.96 0.19 -7.31
C VAL A 43 6.91 -0.54 -6.36
N SER A 44 6.63 -0.53 -5.06
CA SER A 44 7.46 -1.24 -4.09
C SER A 44 7.51 -2.75 -4.34
N CYS A 45 6.36 -3.37 -4.63
CA CYS A 45 6.27 -4.79 -4.96
C CYS A 45 7.07 -5.11 -6.22
N TYR A 46 6.98 -4.26 -7.24
CA TYR A 46 7.76 -4.39 -8.46
C TYR A 46 9.27 -4.31 -8.19
N MET A 47 9.71 -3.29 -7.43
CA MET A 47 11.14 -3.07 -7.16
C MET A 47 11.76 -4.23 -6.39
N GLU A 48 11.05 -4.72 -5.36
CA GLU A 48 11.49 -5.84 -4.53
C GLU A 48 11.54 -7.16 -5.33
N LYS A 49 10.53 -7.42 -6.17
CA LYS A 49 10.34 -8.73 -6.80
C LYS A 49 10.89 -8.87 -8.21
N PHE A 50 11.11 -7.76 -8.93
CA PHE A 50 11.44 -7.80 -10.37
C PHE A 50 12.58 -6.85 -10.78
N ALA A 51 12.80 -5.72 -10.09
CA ALA A 51 13.84 -4.76 -10.50
C ALA A 51 15.23 -5.05 -9.89
N GLY A 52 15.30 -5.73 -8.74
CA GLY A 52 16.53 -5.90 -7.96
C GLY A 52 17.56 -6.91 -8.49
N GLY A 53 17.37 -7.51 -9.67
CA GLY A 53 18.37 -8.36 -10.34
C GLY A 53 18.75 -9.69 -9.64
N ASP A 54 18.40 -9.89 -8.36
CA ASP A 54 18.69 -11.11 -7.62
C ASP A 54 17.65 -12.20 -7.95
N THR A 55 17.76 -12.75 -9.16
CA THR A 55 16.91 -13.84 -9.67
C THR A 55 17.02 -15.13 -8.87
N THR A 56 17.97 -15.24 -7.94
CA THR A 56 18.10 -16.40 -7.04
C THR A 56 17.07 -16.37 -5.91
N ARG A 57 16.63 -15.17 -5.50
CA ARG A 57 15.60 -14.94 -4.47
C ARG A 57 14.21 -14.70 -5.04
N VAL A 58 14.09 -14.33 -6.31
CA VAL A 58 12.78 -14.21 -6.95
C VAL A 58 12.19 -15.61 -7.08
N HIS A 59 11.15 -15.89 -6.28
CA HIS A 59 10.40 -17.14 -6.37
C HIS A 59 10.06 -17.40 -7.84
N GLY A 60 10.61 -18.46 -8.44
CA GLY A 60 10.44 -18.75 -9.87
C GLY A 60 8.96 -18.81 -10.32
N SER A 61 8.02 -18.95 -9.38
CA SER A 61 6.58 -18.80 -9.62
C SER A 61 6.18 -17.40 -10.11
N PHE A 62 6.76 -16.31 -9.60
CA PHE A 62 6.44 -14.95 -10.05
C PHE A 62 6.94 -14.68 -11.46
N HIS A 63 8.17 -15.10 -11.79
CA HIS A 63 8.73 -15.02 -13.14
C HIS A 63 7.87 -15.80 -14.14
N ARG A 64 7.47 -17.03 -13.80
CA ARG A 64 6.55 -17.80 -14.66
C ARG A 64 5.19 -17.12 -14.81
N SER A 65 4.67 -16.51 -13.74
CA SER A 65 3.37 -15.83 -13.77
C SER A 65 3.39 -14.58 -14.66
N ILE A 66 4.42 -13.74 -14.56
CA ILE A 66 4.54 -12.54 -15.39
C ILE A 66 4.73 -12.90 -16.87
N ILE A 67 5.52 -13.93 -17.18
CA ILE A 67 5.70 -14.45 -18.54
C ILE A 67 4.37 -14.95 -19.11
N ARG A 68 3.63 -15.77 -18.34
CA ARG A 68 2.32 -16.29 -18.75
C ARG A 68 1.29 -15.18 -18.94
N ALA A 69 1.25 -14.20 -18.03
CA ALA A 69 0.32 -13.08 -18.10
C ALA A 69 0.54 -12.21 -19.34
N ASN A 70 1.80 -12.03 -19.74
CA ASN A 70 2.21 -11.24 -20.90
C ASN A 70 2.33 -12.05 -22.19
N ARG A 71 2.08 -13.37 -22.15
CA ARG A 71 2.24 -14.29 -23.29
C ARG A 71 3.64 -14.22 -23.92
N LEU A 72 4.67 -14.08 -23.09
CA LEU A 72 6.06 -14.03 -23.53
C LEU A 72 6.60 -15.44 -23.75
N HIS A 73 7.60 -15.58 -24.63
CA HIS A 73 8.33 -16.82 -24.79
C HIS A 73 9.13 -17.12 -23.51
N TYR A 74 9.06 -18.36 -23.02
CA TYR A 74 9.83 -18.82 -21.86
C TYR A 74 11.02 -19.64 -22.33
N GLN A 75 12.23 -19.19 -22.00
CA GLN A 75 13.42 -20.03 -22.08
C GLN A 75 13.86 -20.40 -20.67
N ARG A 76 14.07 -21.69 -20.43
CA ARG A 76 14.66 -22.18 -19.18
C ARG A 76 16.09 -21.62 -19.15
N ASP A 77 16.46 -20.98 -18.04
CA ASP A 77 17.78 -20.38 -17.77
C ASP A 77 18.04 -18.94 -18.31
N GLU A 78 17.07 -18.30 -18.96
CA GLU A 78 17.19 -16.88 -19.33
C GLU A 78 16.89 -15.97 -18.12
N ILE A 79 17.91 -15.23 -17.65
CA ILE A 79 17.72 -14.15 -16.69
C ILE A 79 17.15 -12.94 -17.43
N ARG A 80 15.81 -12.82 -17.38
CA ARG A 80 15.07 -11.70 -17.96
C ARG A 80 14.67 -10.70 -16.89
N SER A 81 14.94 -9.43 -17.13
CA SER A 81 14.32 -8.32 -16.39
C SER A 81 12.93 -8.03 -16.93
N PHE A 82 11.99 -7.72 -16.05
CA PHE A 82 10.62 -7.35 -16.43
C PHE A 82 10.41 -5.87 -16.23
N SER A 83 9.73 -5.23 -17.17
CA SER A 83 9.27 -3.85 -17.07
C SER A 83 8.12 -3.70 -16.07
N PHE A 84 7.93 -2.49 -15.55
CA PHE A 84 6.78 -2.18 -14.72
C PHE A 84 5.44 -2.39 -15.45
N LYS A 85 5.42 -2.14 -16.77
CA LYS A 85 4.25 -2.41 -17.62
C LYS A 85 3.87 -3.90 -17.61
N GLU A 86 4.83 -4.79 -17.82
CA GLU A 86 4.60 -6.25 -17.78
C GLU A 86 4.11 -6.69 -16.40
N PHE A 87 4.62 -6.06 -15.33
CA PHE A 87 4.14 -6.28 -13.97
C PHE A 87 2.69 -5.84 -13.81
N LEU A 88 2.31 -4.63 -14.26
CA LEU A 88 0.91 -4.20 -14.22
C LEU A 88 -0.02 -5.14 -15.02
N VAL A 89 0.43 -5.66 -16.17
CA VAL A 89 -0.34 -6.68 -16.91
C VAL A 89 -0.57 -7.90 -16.03
N LEU A 90 0.45 -8.42 -15.34
CA LEU A 90 0.30 -9.51 -14.38
C LEU A 90 -0.76 -9.20 -13.31
N ILE A 91 -0.72 -8.00 -12.72
CA ILE A 91 -1.71 -7.56 -11.72
C ILE A 91 -3.14 -7.65 -12.28
N THR A 92 -3.35 -7.27 -13.54
CA THR A 92 -4.68 -7.32 -14.16
C THR A 92 -5.19 -8.73 -14.47
N LYS A 93 -4.33 -9.76 -14.42
CA LYS A 93 -4.67 -11.12 -14.84
C LYS A 93 -5.06 -12.07 -13.71
N GLY A 94 -4.86 -11.71 -12.45
CA GLY A 94 -5.19 -12.63 -11.37
C GLY A 94 -4.98 -12.11 -9.95
N LYS A 95 -5.56 -12.86 -9.01
CA LYS A 95 -5.54 -12.57 -7.58
C LYS A 95 -4.37 -13.31 -6.94
N ASP A 96 -3.19 -12.71 -6.92
CA ASP A 96 -2.13 -13.16 -6.03
C ASP A 96 -2.27 -12.42 -4.68
N LYS A 97 -2.15 -13.14 -3.58
CA LYS A 97 -2.25 -12.58 -2.23
C LYS A 97 -1.24 -11.46 -1.96
N HIS A 98 -0.09 -11.43 -2.64
CA HIS A 98 0.96 -10.43 -2.44
C HIS A 98 0.57 -9.04 -2.94
N TRP A 99 -0.29 -8.95 -3.95
CA TRP A 99 -0.80 -7.69 -4.48
C TRP A 99 -2.33 -7.58 -4.44
N ALA A 100 -2.99 -8.50 -3.73
CA ALA A 100 -4.42 -8.44 -3.50
C ALA A 100 -4.77 -7.11 -2.80
N PRO A 101 -5.81 -6.40 -3.25
CA PRO A 101 -6.25 -5.17 -2.62
C PRO A 101 -6.72 -5.46 -1.18
N TYR A 102 -6.51 -4.49 -0.30
CA TYR A 102 -6.83 -4.60 1.12
C TYR A 102 -8.32 -4.87 1.35
N TYR A 103 -9.23 -4.23 0.61
CA TYR A 103 -10.68 -4.44 0.76
C TYR A 103 -11.14 -5.89 0.56
N GLN A 104 -10.31 -6.75 -0.07
CA GLN A 104 -10.60 -8.17 -0.22
C GLN A 104 -10.18 -9.01 0.99
N LYS A 105 -9.46 -8.45 1.96
CA LYS A 105 -9.00 -9.16 3.15
C LYS A 105 -10.10 -9.23 4.20
N CYS A 106 -10.50 -10.44 4.56
CA CYS A 106 -11.49 -10.70 5.62
C CYS A 106 -11.11 -10.07 6.98
N SER A 107 -9.82 -9.86 7.25
CA SER A 107 -9.35 -9.24 8.48
C SER A 107 -9.90 -7.82 8.65
N LEU A 108 -10.10 -7.08 7.56
CA LEU A 108 -10.71 -5.76 7.63
C LEU A 108 -12.16 -5.83 8.10
N CYS A 109 -12.93 -6.84 7.69
CA CYS A 109 -14.33 -6.94 8.11
C CYS A 109 -14.50 -7.43 9.55
N LYS A 110 -13.53 -8.21 10.07
CA LYS A 110 -13.66 -8.95 11.33
C LYS A 110 -12.93 -8.33 12.51
N ILE A 111 -11.96 -7.46 12.24
CA ILE A 111 -11.13 -6.85 13.27
C ILE A 111 -11.50 -5.38 13.39
N ASN A 112 -11.94 -4.98 14.58
CA ASN A 112 -12.15 -3.58 14.88
C ASN A 112 -10.80 -2.95 15.28
N TYR A 113 -10.10 -2.37 14.31
CA TYR A 113 -8.79 -1.76 14.53
C TYR A 113 -8.91 -0.47 15.33
N ASP A 114 -8.01 -0.30 16.28
CA ASP A 114 -7.89 0.88 17.12
C ASP A 114 -7.12 1.98 16.43
N TYR A 115 -6.20 1.63 15.52
CA TYR A 115 -5.45 2.59 14.70
C TYR A 115 -5.26 2.04 13.30
N ILE A 116 -5.41 2.92 12.31
CA ILE A 116 -4.97 2.70 10.93
C ILE A 116 -3.82 3.67 10.70
N LEU A 117 -2.64 3.14 10.41
CA LEU A 117 -1.40 3.90 10.22
C LEU A 117 -1.03 3.90 8.74
N HIS A 118 -0.73 5.07 8.19
CA HIS A 118 -0.35 5.20 6.80
C HIS A 118 1.17 5.15 6.71
N LEU A 119 1.72 4.32 5.82
CA LEU A 119 3.17 4.19 5.69
C LEU A 119 3.86 5.51 5.28
N ASP A 120 3.12 6.42 4.66
CA ASP A 120 3.60 7.72 4.20
C ASP A 120 3.73 8.73 5.37
N THR A 121 3.04 8.49 6.49
CA THR A 121 3.08 9.29 7.74
C THR A 121 3.46 8.45 8.96
N PHE A 122 4.07 7.28 8.74
CA PHE A 122 4.22 6.25 9.78
C PHE A 122 4.96 6.72 11.04
N GLY A 123 5.99 7.54 10.86
CA GLY A 123 6.74 8.10 11.99
C GLY A 123 5.89 9.02 12.86
N ASP A 124 5.10 9.89 12.24
CA ASP A 124 4.19 10.79 12.93
C ASP A 124 3.04 10.03 13.60
N ASP A 125 2.50 9.00 12.92
CA ASP A 125 1.46 8.13 13.45
C ASP A 125 1.92 7.39 14.71
N LEU A 126 3.15 6.84 14.67
CA LEU A 126 3.75 6.20 15.83
C LEU A 126 3.96 7.21 16.96
N LYS A 127 4.57 8.37 16.67
CA LYS A 127 4.79 9.44 17.67
C LYS A 127 3.49 9.81 18.38
N TYR A 128 2.40 9.98 17.63
CA TYR A 128 1.08 10.22 18.19
C TYR A 128 0.62 9.10 19.13
N ILE A 129 0.76 7.84 18.73
CA ILE A 129 0.34 6.69 19.56
C ILE A 129 1.14 6.63 20.87
N TYR A 130 2.46 6.83 20.83
CA TYR A 130 3.30 6.82 22.04
C TYR A 130 2.94 7.94 23.01
N LEU A 131 2.77 9.17 22.50
CA LEU A 131 2.32 10.31 23.31
C LEU A 131 0.99 10.03 23.99
N ARG A 132 0.06 9.36 23.29
CA ARG A 132 -1.25 8.98 23.86
C ARG A 132 -1.18 7.81 24.83
N ALA A 133 -0.13 7.00 24.80
CA ALA A 133 0.12 5.91 25.74
C ALA A 133 0.84 6.36 27.02
N GLY A 134 1.13 7.67 27.16
CA GLY A 134 1.93 8.19 28.27
C GLY A 134 3.40 7.76 28.20
N ILE A 135 3.86 7.31 27.03
CA ILE A 135 5.25 6.94 26.79
C ILE A 135 5.95 8.19 26.27
N ASP A 136 6.86 8.71 27.08
CA ASP A 136 7.75 9.78 26.65
C ASP A 136 8.77 9.19 25.66
N ILE A 137 8.79 9.74 24.46
CA ILE A 137 9.69 9.33 23.38
C ILE A 137 10.61 10.52 23.10
N THR A 138 11.89 10.32 23.37
CA THR A 138 12.92 11.34 23.19
C THR A 138 13.31 11.44 21.72
N ASP A 139 13.92 12.56 21.32
CA ASP A 139 14.48 12.69 19.95
C ASP A 139 15.65 11.71 19.68
N GLU A 140 16.17 11.02 20.71
CA GLU A 140 17.15 9.92 20.60
C GLU A 140 16.48 8.57 20.32
N ASP A 141 15.21 8.40 20.72
CA ASP A 141 14.33 7.29 20.31
C ASP A 141 13.88 7.47 18.85
N GLN A 142 14.75 8.02 18.00
CA GLN A 142 14.50 8.14 16.57
C GLN A 142 14.01 6.80 16.12
N PHE A 143 12.69 6.73 15.85
CA PHE A 143 12.12 5.57 15.23
C PHE A 143 13.06 5.30 14.08
N HIS A 144 13.59 4.09 14.02
CA HIS A 144 14.14 3.58 12.79
C HIS A 144 12.98 3.44 11.77
N THR A 145 12.26 4.55 11.50
CA THR A 145 11.94 5.09 10.18
C THR A 145 13.17 5.24 9.29
N GLN A 146 14.27 4.52 9.57
CA GLN A 146 14.85 3.68 8.53
C GLN A 146 13.67 3.04 7.80
N ARG A 147 13.21 3.71 6.75
CA ARG A 147 12.54 3.12 5.60
C ARG A 147 13.30 1.83 5.38
N ASN A 148 12.80 0.71 5.93
CA ASN A 148 13.55 -0.53 6.18
C ASN A 148 14.66 -0.68 5.14
N ASN A 149 15.91 -0.92 5.49
CA ASN A 149 17.09 -0.90 4.60
C ASN A 149 17.00 -1.70 3.28
N SER A 150 15.90 -2.42 3.02
CA SER A 150 15.40 -2.76 1.68
C SER A 150 15.14 -1.54 0.77
N THR A 151 14.68 -0.44 1.34
CA THR A 151 14.35 0.84 0.71
C THR A 151 15.59 1.72 0.55
N GLU A 152 16.59 1.61 1.43
CA GLU A 152 17.86 2.35 1.32
C GLU A 152 18.79 1.81 0.23
N LYS A 153 18.81 0.51 -0.04
CA LYS A 153 19.46 -0.04 -1.24
C LYS A 153 18.81 0.47 -2.54
N ILE A 154 17.58 0.97 -2.46
CA ILE A 154 16.82 1.62 -3.53
C ILE A 154 16.94 3.16 -3.39
N LYS A 155 18.08 3.69 -2.93
CA LYS A 155 18.40 5.13 -2.98
C LYS A 155 19.15 5.52 -4.25
N ILE A 156 19.59 4.56 -5.05
CA ILE A 156 20.27 4.81 -6.32
C ILE A 156 19.20 5.13 -7.38
N VAL A 157 18.82 6.41 -7.46
CA VAL A 157 17.93 7.03 -8.45
C VAL A 157 16.48 6.50 -8.42
N ARG A 158 15.70 6.94 -7.41
CA ARG A 158 14.24 6.76 -7.45
C ARG A 158 13.61 7.85 -8.30
N LYS A 159 13.05 7.43 -9.44
CA LYS A 159 11.93 8.15 -10.03
C LYS A 159 10.80 8.27 -8.99
N PRO A 160 10.16 9.45 -8.80
CA PRO A 160 8.87 9.55 -8.12
C PRO A 160 7.95 8.40 -8.53
N PHE A 161 7.25 7.80 -7.58
CA PHE A 161 6.43 6.60 -7.85
C PHE A 161 5.42 6.84 -8.98
N LEU A 162 4.93 8.07 -9.14
CA LEU A 162 4.02 8.49 -10.20
C LEU A 162 4.66 8.39 -11.60
N GLU A 163 5.97 8.61 -11.74
CA GLU A 163 6.68 8.51 -13.03
C GLU A 163 6.64 7.08 -13.61
N TYR A 164 6.47 6.06 -12.77
CA TYR A 164 6.25 4.69 -13.25
C TYR A 164 4.93 4.55 -14.02
N PHE A 165 3.97 5.45 -13.83
CA PHE A 165 2.64 5.41 -14.42
C PHE A 165 2.45 6.37 -15.60
N GLU A 166 3.28 7.41 -15.74
CA GLU A 166 3.13 8.50 -16.74
C GLU A 166 2.94 8.00 -18.19
N ASN A 167 3.64 6.93 -18.57
CA ASN A 167 3.62 6.40 -19.94
C ASN A 167 2.89 5.05 -20.07
N MET A 168 2.02 4.72 -19.11
CA MET A 168 1.26 3.47 -19.16
C MET A 168 0.02 3.61 -20.05
N PRO A 169 -0.35 2.56 -20.83
CA PRO A 169 -1.56 2.60 -21.64
C PRO A 169 -2.79 2.88 -20.77
N LYS A 170 -3.64 3.83 -21.19
CA LYS A 170 -4.86 4.23 -20.44
C LYS A 170 -5.73 3.02 -20.06
N GLU A 171 -5.91 2.08 -20.98
CA GLU A 171 -6.68 0.85 -20.74
C GLU A 171 -6.08 -0.07 -19.67
N LEU A 172 -4.76 -0.07 -19.52
CA LEU A 172 -4.07 -0.79 -18.45
C LEU A 172 -4.28 -0.10 -17.11
N LEU A 173 -4.08 1.22 -17.07
CA LEU A 173 -4.31 2.04 -15.87
C LEU A 173 -5.76 1.96 -15.39
N ARG A 174 -6.74 1.99 -16.29
CA ARG A 174 -8.16 1.84 -15.98
C ARG A 174 -8.47 0.50 -15.30
N LYS A 175 -7.82 -0.59 -15.72
CA LYS A 175 -7.96 -1.91 -15.06
C LYS A 175 -7.33 -1.90 -13.67
N VAL A 176 -6.14 -1.32 -13.53
CA VAL A 176 -5.46 -1.16 -12.23
C VAL A 176 -6.32 -0.32 -11.27
N TYR A 177 -6.83 0.82 -11.74
CA TYR A 177 -7.78 1.66 -11.01
C TYR A 177 -8.99 0.86 -10.54
N LYS A 178 -9.66 0.11 -11.42
CA LYS A 178 -10.81 -0.72 -11.03
C LYS A 178 -10.48 -1.72 -9.92
N ILE A 179 -9.27 -2.27 -9.91
CA ILE A 179 -8.80 -3.21 -8.89
C ILE A 179 -8.60 -2.49 -7.55
N TYR A 180 -7.99 -1.30 -7.53
CA TYR A 180 -7.53 -0.66 -6.29
C TYR A 180 -8.36 0.53 -5.81
N ARG A 181 -9.34 1.04 -6.58
CA ARG A 181 -10.13 2.24 -6.23
C ARG A 181 -10.77 2.17 -4.84
N ARG A 182 -11.19 0.97 -4.41
CA ARG A 182 -11.78 0.77 -3.10
C ARG A 182 -10.76 0.92 -1.97
N ASP A 183 -9.50 0.57 -2.19
CA ASP A 183 -8.43 0.79 -1.21
C ASP A 183 -8.15 2.30 -1.06
N PHE A 184 -8.18 3.06 -2.16
CA PHE A 184 -8.05 4.52 -2.12
C PHE A 184 -9.14 5.14 -1.26
N ILE A 185 -10.39 4.79 -1.52
CA ILE A 185 -11.56 5.30 -0.78
C ILE A 185 -11.50 4.84 0.69
N LEU A 186 -11.24 3.56 0.94
CA LEU A 186 -11.30 2.97 2.28
C LEU A 186 -10.29 3.59 3.25
N PHE A 187 -9.13 4.03 2.74
CA PHE A 187 -8.08 4.63 3.56
C PHE A 187 -7.86 6.13 3.27
N GLY A 188 -8.77 6.74 2.49
CA GLY A 188 -8.73 8.14 2.09
C GLY A 188 -7.40 8.62 1.52
N TYR A 189 -6.85 7.82 0.60
CA TYR A 189 -5.79 8.28 -0.28
C TYR A 189 -6.37 9.13 -1.40
N GLU A 190 -5.68 10.21 -1.74
CA GLU A 190 -6.02 11.02 -2.91
C GLU A 190 -5.72 10.25 -4.19
N PHE A 191 -6.62 10.37 -5.17
CA PHE A 191 -6.39 9.83 -6.50
C PHE A 191 -5.48 10.78 -7.27
N PRO A 192 -4.41 10.29 -7.91
CA PRO A 192 -3.62 11.13 -8.81
C PRO A 192 -4.42 11.49 -10.06
N ASP A 193 -4.12 12.65 -10.65
CA ASP A 193 -4.88 13.24 -11.77
C ASP A 193 -5.14 12.29 -12.93
N PHE A 194 -4.14 11.47 -13.29
CA PHE A 194 -4.28 10.52 -14.40
C PHE A 194 -5.28 9.39 -14.12
N LEU A 195 -5.70 9.19 -12.86
CA LEU A 195 -6.74 8.24 -12.48
C LEU A 195 -8.11 8.89 -12.25
N LEU A 196 -8.17 10.20 -11.98
CA LEU A 196 -9.43 10.92 -11.75
C LEU A 196 -10.37 10.82 -12.96
N ASN A 197 -9.82 10.82 -14.18
CA ASN A 197 -10.56 10.69 -15.43
C ASN A 197 -11.23 9.32 -15.64
N PHE A 198 -11.07 8.35 -14.74
CA PHE A 198 -11.68 7.02 -14.82
C PHE A 198 -12.87 6.83 -13.87
N ASP A 199 -13.16 7.83 -13.04
CA ASP A 199 -14.25 7.76 -12.09
C ASP A 199 -15.46 8.54 -12.61
N ASP A 200 -16.38 7.83 -13.24
CA ASP A 200 -17.63 8.41 -13.75
C ASP A 200 -18.54 8.94 -12.61
N ASN A 201 -18.18 8.70 -11.32
CA ASN A 201 -18.96 9.12 -10.14
C ASN A 201 -18.26 10.20 -9.27
N LEU A 202 -17.09 10.72 -9.66
CA LEU A 202 -16.41 11.84 -8.96
C LEU A 202 -16.69 13.21 -9.58
N ILE A 203 -17.51 13.27 -10.62
CA ILE A 203 -18.04 14.53 -11.17
C ILE A 203 -19.49 14.65 -10.73
N LEU A 204 -19.71 15.37 -9.61
CA LEU A 204 -20.83 16.28 -9.33
C LEU A 204 -20.60 16.94 -7.96
#